data_AF-A0A949UQM7-F1
#
_entry.id   AF-A0A949UQM7-F1
#
_cell.length_a   1.000
_cell.length_b   1.000
_cell.length_c   1.000
_cell.angle_alpha   90.00
_cell.angle_beta   90.00
_cell.angle_gamma   90.00
#
_symmetry.space_group_name_H-M   'P 1'
#
loop_
_entity.id
_entity.type
_entity.pdbx_description
1 polymer ?
#
loop_
_entity_poly.entity_id
_entity_poly.type
_entity_poly.pdbx_seq_one_letter_code
_entity_poly.pdbx_strand_id
1 'polypeptide(L)' 'MSQATASNEIPSAFARETGTRLKLVLAAERLLAKRGFSNISQRQILAAAEQKNASAMSYHFGSMEGLVQAVIELR' A
#
# COMPACT_ATOMS: atom_id res chain seq x y z
N MET A 1 -30.75 7.14 -10.77
CA MET A 1 -30.15 7.12 -9.41
C MET A 1 -28.94 6.20 -9.46
N SER A 2 -27.77 6.80 -9.62
CA SER A 2 -26.51 6.12 -9.99
C SER A 2 -25.99 5.27 -8.84
N GLN A 3 -25.98 3.95 -9.04
CA GLN A 3 -25.36 3.03 -8.09
C GLN A 3 -23.84 3.16 -8.18
N ALA A 4 -23.25 3.34 -6.99
CA ALA A 4 -21.83 3.37 -6.77
C ALA A 4 -21.22 1.98 -7.03
N THR A 5 -20.74 1.73 -8.24
CA THR A 5 -19.86 0.60 -8.53
C THR A 5 -18.42 1.08 -8.39
N ALA A 6 -17.95 1.22 -7.15
CA ALA A 6 -16.51 1.22 -6.90
C ALA A 6 -16.02 -0.21 -7.11
N SER A 7 -15.87 -0.59 -8.39
CA SER A 7 -15.15 -1.78 -8.81
C SER A 7 -13.72 -1.66 -8.32
N ASN A 8 -13.48 -2.15 -7.11
CA ASN A 8 -12.14 -2.41 -6.61
C ASN A 8 -11.65 -3.69 -7.29
N GLU A 9 -11.42 -3.62 -8.60
CA GLU A 9 -10.70 -4.64 -9.34
C GLU A 9 -9.27 -4.59 -8.81
N ILE A 10 -8.93 -5.50 -7.90
CA ILE A 10 -7.53 -5.79 -7.62
C ILE A 10 -7.01 -6.40 -8.93
N PRO A 11 -6.08 -5.74 -9.66
CA PRO A 11 -5.64 -6.26 -10.94
C PRO A 11 -5.01 -7.64 -10.73
N SER A 12 -5.42 -8.61 -11.57
CA SER A 12 -5.03 -10.03 -11.45
C SER A 12 -3.52 -10.29 -11.55
N ALA A 13 -2.71 -9.31 -11.97
CA ALA A 13 -1.26 -9.38 -11.94
C ALA A 13 -0.71 -9.58 -10.51
N PHE A 14 -1.40 -9.05 -9.50
CA PHE A 14 -0.96 -9.05 -8.10
C PHE A 14 -1.74 -10.01 -7.19
N ALA A 15 -2.74 -10.74 -7.70
CA ALA A 15 -3.43 -11.81 -6.96
C ALA A 15 -2.50 -12.96 -6.52
N ARG A 16 -1.29 -13.02 -7.10
CA ARG A 16 -0.22 -13.96 -6.74
C ARG A 16 0.79 -13.37 -5.76
N GLU A 17 0.81 -12.05 -5.55
CA GLU A 17 1.67 -11.44 -4.54
C GLU A 17 1.10 -11.71 -3.14
N THR A 18 1.69 -12.68 -2.47
CA THR A 18 1.37 -13.01 -1.09
C THR A 18 2.49 -12.53 -0.17
N GLY A 19 2.14 -12.18 1.07
CA GLY A 19 3.13 -11.84 2.10
C GLY A 19 3.26 -10.35 2.43
N THR A 20 4.40 -9.98 2.99
CA THR A 20 4.63 -8.67 3.61
C THR A 20 4.58 -7.50 2.62
N ARG A 21 5.03 -7.72 1.37
CA ARG A 21 4.98 -6.70 0.31
C ARG A 21 3.54 -6.22 0.08
N LEU A 22 2.61 -7.12 -0.19
CA LEU A 22 1.20 -6.76 -0.43
C LEU A 22 0.57 -6.07 0.77
N LYS A 23 0.84 -6.54 2.00
CA LYS A 23 0.32 -5.90 3.22
C LYS A 23 0.77 -4.44 3.34
N LEU A 24 2.03 -4.16 3.00
CA LEU A 24 2.58 -2.80 3.03
C LEU A 24 1.95 -1.90 1.96
N VAL A 25 1.77 -2.40 0.73
CA VAL A 25 1.14 -1.65 -0.36
C VAL A 25 -0.32 -1.31 -0.01
N LEU A 26 -1.11 -2.29 0.44
CA LEU A 26 -2.51 -2.06 0.82
C LEU A 26 -2.65 -1.11 2.02
N ALA A 27 -1.75 -1.19 3.00
CA ALA A 27 -1.73 -0.27 4.12
C ALA A 27 -1.38 1.16 3.68
N ALA A 28 -0.38 1.30 2.80
CA ALA A 28 0.01 2.58 2.24
C ALA A 28 -1.12 3.21 1.42
N GLU A 29 -1.75 2.45 0.53
CA GLU A 29 -2.90 2.89 -0.27
C GLU A 29 -4.04 3.43 0.62
N ARG A 30 -4.43 2.68 1.65
CA ARG A 30 -5.49 3.10 2.57
C ARG A 30 -5.15 4.38 3.32
N LEU A 31 -3.88 4.55 3.72
CA LEU A 31 -3.44 5.75 4.44
C LEU A 31 -3.33 6.96 3.49
N LEU A 32 -2.83 6.76 2.28
CA LEU A 32 -2.80 7.76 1.21
C LEU A 32 -4.21 8.27 0.91
N ALA A 33 -5.16 7.36 0.69
CA ALA A 33 -6.55 7.73 0.39
C ALA A 33 -7.23 8.50 1.53
N LYS A 34 -6.87 8.22 2.79
CA LYS A 34 -7.50 8.84 3.97
C LYS A 34 -6.86 10.16 4.41
N ARG A 35 -5.54 10.32 4.23
CA ARG A 35 -4.77 11.41 4.85
C ARG A 35 -3.95 12.23 3.86
N GLY A 36 -3.77 11.74 2.63
CA GLY A 36 -2.85 12.32 1.65
C GLY A 36 -1.38 11.99 1.94
N PHE A 37 -0.54 12.11 0.91
CA PHE A 37 0.88 11.73 0.97
C PHE A 37 1.70 12.52 2.01
N SER A 38 1.43 13.82 2.16
CA SER A 38 2.20 14.68 3.09
C SER A 38 1.97 14.38 4.57
N ASN A 39 0.93 13.62 4.93
CA ASN A 39 0.53 13.36 6.31
C ASN A 39 0.78 11.91 6.77
N ILE A 40 1.53 11.14 5.98
CA ILE A 40 1.82 9.74 6.28
C ILE A 40 3.32 9.51 6.43
N SER A 41 3.68 8.65 7.38
CA SER A 41 5.06 8.24 7.64
C SER A 41 5.24 6.73 7.47
N GLN A 42 6.46 6.28 7.21
CA GLN A 42 6.80 4.86 7.12
C GLN A 42 6.34 4.08 8.37
N ARG A 43 6.48 4.65 9.56
CA ARG A 43 6.02 4.01 10.81
C ARG A 43 4.52 3.79 10.85
N GLN A 44 3.72 4.75 10.37
CA GLN A 44 2.27 4.59 10.32
C GLN A 44 1.85 3.50 9.34
N ILE A 45 2.55 3.39 8.21
CA ILE A 45 2.32 2.32 7.24
C ILE A 45 2.70 0.96 7.83
N LEU A 46 3.89 0.84 8.43
CA LEU A 46 4.35 -0.39 9.09
C LEU A 46 3.34 -0.84 10.16
N ALA A 47 2.86 0.10 10.98
CA ALA A 47 1.83 -0.17 11.98
C ALA A 47 0.50 -0.64 11.34
N ALA A 48 0.05 0.03 10.27
CA ALA A 48 -1.16 -0.34 9.55
C ALA A 48 -1.05 -1.66 8.77
N ALA A 49 0.17 -2.08 8.42
CA ALA A 49 0.48 -3.37 7.81
C ALA A 49 0.78 -4.48 8.83
N GLU A 50 0.65 -4.18 10.13
CA GLU A 50 1.00 -5.05 11.25
C GLU A 50 2.45 -5.58 11.16
N GLN A 51 3.34 -4.79 10.58
CA GLN A 51 4.76 -5.10 10.44
C GLN A 51 5.55 -4.43 11.55
N LYS A 52 6.18 -5.26 12.39
CA LYS A 52 7.11 -4.79 13.43
C LYS A 52 8.50 -4.47 12.88
N ASN A 53 8.83 -4.99 11.69
CA ASN A 53 10.16 -4.89 11.11
C ASN A 53 10.20 -3.86 9.97
N ALA A 54 10.81 -2.70 10.23
CA ALA A 54 11.04 -1.68 9.21
C ALA A 54 11.93 -2.17 8.06
N SER A 55 12.79 -3.16 8.30
CA SER A 55 13.65 -3.75 7.26
C SER A 55 12.86 -4.40 6.14
N ALA A 56 11.63 -4.87 6.38
CA ALA A 56 10.79 -5.40 5.32
C ALA A 56 10.39 -4.32 4.31
N MET A 57 10.20 -3.08 4.76
CA MET A 57 9.89 -1.96 3.87
C MET A 57 11.13 -1.56 3.06
N SER A 58 12.28 -1.42 3.72
CA SER A 58 13.54 -1.10 3.02
C SER A 58 13.95 -2.18 2.02
N TYR A 59 13.73 -3.46 2.34
CA TYR A 59 14.05 -4.58 1.44
C TYR A 59 13.16 -4.62 0.19
N HIS A 60 11.84 -4.41 0.35
CA HIS A 60 10.91 -4.53 -0.77
C HIS A 60 10.77 -3.26 -1.62
N PHE A 61 10.95 -2.08 -1.02
CA PHE A 61 10.62 -0.80 -1.66
C PHE A 61 11.78 0.20 -1.65
N GLY A 62 12.82 -0.02 -0.84
CA GLY A 62 13.94 0.92 -0.69
C GLY A 62 13.58 2.18 0.08
N SER A 63 12.55 2.91 -0.34
CA SER A 63 12.10 4.18 0.24
C SER A 63 10.58 4.28 0.35
N MET A 64 10.12 5.38 0.97
CA MET A 64 8.72 5.76 0.97
C MET A 64 8.20 6.03 -0.45
N GLU A 65 8.98 6.71 -1.30
CA GLU A 65 8.57 6.92 -2.69
C GLU A 65 8.48 5.61 -3.47
N GLY A 66 9.43 4.68 -3.27
CA GLY A 66 9.36 3.37 -3.91
C GLY A 66 8.11 2.56 -3.51
N LEU A 67 7.65 2.73 -2.27
CA LEU A 67 6.39 2.14 -1.83
C LEU A 67 5.17 2.81 -2.47
N VAL A 68 5.16 4.14 -2.57
CA VAL A 68 4.08 4.88 -3.24
C VAL A 68 4.04 4.53 -4.73
N GLN A 69 5.19 4.38 -5.37
CA GLN A 69 5.28 3.94 -6.76
C GLN A 69 4.66 2.54 -6.92
N ALA A 70 4.95 1.60 -6.00
CA ALA A 70 4.33 0.29 -5.99
C ALA A 70 2.80 0.33 -5.76
N VAL A 71 2.29 1.33 -5.02
CA VAL A 71 0.83 1.58 -4.90
C VAL A 71 0.24 2.07 -6.23
N ILE A 72 0.95 2.94 -6.94
CA ILE A 72 0.52 3.45 -8.25
C ILE A 72 0.54 2.34 -9.29
N GLU A 73 1.58 1.51 -9.33
CA GLU A 73 1.68 0.35 -10.24
C GLU A 73 0.61 -0.73 -9.98
N LEU A 74 0.01 -0.73 -8.79
CA LEU A 74 -1.09 -1.64 -8.44
C LEU A 74 -2.45 -1.19 -9.03
N ARG A 75 -2.56 0.02 -9.60
CA ARG A 75 -3.82 0.61 -10.07
C ARG A 75 -3.77 0.87 -11.57
#